data_AF-A0A1R1AW71-F1
#
_entry.id   AF-A0A1R1AW71-F1
#
_cell.length_a   1.000
_cell.length_b   1.000
_cell.length_c   1.000
_cell.angle_alpha   90.00
_cell.angle_beta   90.00
_cell.angle_gamma   90.00
#
_symmetry.space_group_name_H-M   'P 1'
#
loop_
_entity.id
_entity.type
_entity.pdbx_description
1 polymer ?
#
loop_
_entity_poly.entity_id
_entity_poly.type
_entity_poly.pdbx_seq_one_letter_code
_entity_poly.pdbx_strand_id
1 'polypeptide(L)'
;MKKIRRSKIVEGTTIPGVICNGGQYFYIDVDIYDDGMTNCWELVDLKGLKNKINSNWLTPVVPVGQNLSIHGLGAFQVKEANWRFNQESYYEHIEQTIRLLNPEFVNIYEISEREQKQWEARRVAHSPRPTDFYVKSELFYQTAEGDGFNIFMKNEGANYLVHLNVYQDGQVMIYNLPQDVQCHLDEANVWFQDGTLFTTFDRELPIRMAGLGEVTLSEPLYAAEIEEKHKEFMDLHKKLNGEKTALEECRDAYYLYLENPIEFYREKLREKYERVPEHERMYLGDMDTKDWDYQRILYRPDEKREV
;
A
#
# COMPACT_ATOMS: atom_id res chain seq x y z
N MET A 1 1.72 29.42 29.40
CA MET A 1 0.42 28.71 29.39
C MET A 1 0.67 27.20 29.29
N LYS A 2 -0.13 26.38 29.97
CA LYS A 2 -0.08 24.90 29.86
C LYS A 2 -0.52 24.49 28.45
N LYS A 3 0.23 23.60 27.80
CA LYS A 3 -0.10 23.05 26.48
C LYS A 3 -0.81 21.71 26.65
N ILE A 4 -1.90 21.49 25.90
CA ILE A 4 -2.68 20.24 25.85
C ILE A 4 -2.98 19.88 24.39
N ARG A 5 -3.29 18.61 24.11
CA ARG A 5 -3.64 18.10 22.77
C ARG A 5 -4.75 17.04 22.85
N ARG A 6 -5.51 16.86 21.76
CA ARG A 6 -6.47 15.75 21.55
C ARG A 6 -6.22 15.07 20.20
N SER A 7 -6.69 13.84 20.04
CA SER A 7 -6.74 13.13 18.75
C SER A 7 -8.20 12.94 18.33
N LYS A 8 -8.45 12.79 17.02
CA LYS A 8 -9.76 12.47 16.43
C LYS A 8 -9.54 11.35 15.41
N ILE A 9 -10.45 10.37 15.37
CA ILE A 9 -10.55 9.39 14.29
C ILE A 9 -11.53 9.96 13.26
N VAL A 10 -11.16 9.85 11.99
CA VAL A 10 -11.95 10.30 10.84
C VAL A 10 -12.07 9.10 9.92
N GLU A 11 -13.29 8.69 9.64
CA GLU A 11 -13.54 7.57 8.75
C GLU A 11 -13.41 8.01 7.30
N GLY A 12 -13.12 7.04 6.44
CA GLY A 12 -12.88 7.29 5.04
C GLY A 12 -13.01 6.03 4.21
N THR A 13 -12.74 6.20 2.93
CA THR A 13 -12.65 5.12 1.94
C THR A 13 -11.48 5.40 1.01
N THR A 14 -11.23 4.51 0.07
CA THR A 14 -10.23 4.69 -0.96
C THR A 14 -10.83 4.62 -2.35
N ILE A 15 -10.21 5.32 -3.29
CA ILE A 15 -10.46 5.14 -4.73
C ILE A 15 -9.11 4.98 -5.43
N PRO A 16 -9.03 4.29 -6.58
CA PRO A 16 -7.78 4.20 -7.33
C PRO A 16 -7.36 5.57 -7.88
N GLY A 17 -6.07 5.86 -7.81
CA GLY A 17 -5.47 7.03 -8.43
C GLY A 17 -4.00 6.82 -8.77
N VAL A 18 -3.39 7.80 -9.40
CA VAL A 18 -1.98 7.75 -9.78
C VAL A 18 -1.27 9.03 -9.35
N ILE A 19 -0.15 8.89 -8.64
CA ILE A 19 0.77 10.01 -8.41
C ILE A 19 1.73 10.12 -9.58
N CYS A 20 1.82 11.28 -10.21
CA CYS A 20 2.87 11.61 -11.17
C CYS A 20 3.91 12.50 -10.48
N ASN A 21 5.03 11.90 -10.09
CA ASN A 21 6.16 12.59 -9.46
C ASN A 21 7.38 12.53 -10.38
N GLY A 22 7.88 13.69 -10.81
CA GLY A 22 9.07 13.76 -11.67
C GLY A 22 8.93 13.03 -13.03
N GLY A 23 7.71 12.86 -13.54
CA GLY A 23 7.42 12.11 -14.77
C GLY A 23 7.31 10.60 -14.58
N GLN A 24 7.35 10.11 -13.34
CA GLN A 24 7.10 8.71 -12.99
C GLN A 24 5.69 8.55 -12.41
N TYR A 25 5.02 7.45 -12.73
CA TYR A 25 3.62 7.22 -12.38
C TYR A 25 3.53 6.10 -11.34
N PHE A 26 2.88 6.38 -10.22
CA PHE A 26 2.72 5.46 -9.09
C PHE A 26 1.25 5.24 -8.79
N TYR A 27 0.77 4.00 -8.94
CA TYR A 27 -0.57 3.64 -8.50
C TYR A 27 -0.67 3.79 -6.98
N ILE A 28 -1.77 4.40 -6.53
CA ILE A 28 -2.12 4.50 -5.12
C ILE A 28 -3.62 4.27 -4.93
N ASP A 29 -3.96 3.75 -3.77
CA ASP A 29 -5.30 3.87 -3.23
C ASP A 29 -5.37 5.26 -2.56
N VAL A 30 -6.13 6.19 -3.14
CA VAL A 30 -6.26 7.57 -2.66
C VAL A 30 -7.21 7.60 -1.47
N ASP A 31 -6.72 7.97 -0.29
CA ASP A 31 -7.56 8.03 0.91
C ASP A 31 -8.46 9.26 0.87
N ILE A 32 -9.76 9.06 1.07
CA ILE A 32 -10.78 10.10 1.10
C ILE A 32 -11.53 10.00 2.42
N TYR A 33 -11.57 11.08 3.18
CA TYR A 33 -12.19 11.13 4.50
C TYR A 33 -13.55 11.84 4.52
N ASP A 34 -14.37 11.53 5.52
CA ASP A 34 -15.74 12.09 5.68
C ASP A 34 -15.77 13.63 5.85
N ASP A 35 -14.67 14.21 6.33
CA ASP A 35 -14.46 15.65 6.48
C ASP A 35 -13.91 16.31 5.22
N GLY A 36 -13.88 15.59 4.10
CA GLY A 36 -13.47 16.06 2.78
C GLY A 36 -11.96 16.25 2.61
N MET A 37 -11.17 15.84 3.59
CA MET A 37 -9.72 15.74 3.42
C MET A 37 -9.39 14.55 2.52
N THR A 38 -8.31 14.66 1.75
CA THR A 38 -7.84 13.61 0.84
C THR A 38 -6.33 13.45 0.98
N ASN A 39 -5.85 12.21 1.07
CA ASN A 39 -4.44 11.90 1.18
C ASN A 39 -3.92 11.34 -0.15
N CYS A 40 -3.01 12.07 -0.80
CA CYS A 40 -2.36 11.65 -2.04
C CYS A 40 -0.85 11.87 -1.95
N TRP A 41 -0.21 11.16 -1.01
CA TRP A 41 1.13 11.38 -0.42
C TRP A 41 1.28 12.67 0.41
N GLU A 42 0.20 13.42 0.53
CA GLU A 42 0.06 14.57 1.39
C GLU A 42 -1.44 14.76 1.64
N LEU A 43 -1.80 15.01 2.89
CA LEU A 43 -3.17 15.28 3.32
C LEU A 43 -3.53 16.72 2.96
N VAL A 44 -4.51 16.87 2.07
CA VAL A 44 -4.96 18.16 1.54
C VAL A 44 -6.46 18.32 1.70
N ASP A 45 -6.92 19.57 1.79
CA ASP A 45 -8.34 19.91 1.64
C ASP A 45 -8.76 19.91 0.17
N LEU A 46 -10.05 20.11 -0.11
CA LEU A 46 -10.59 20.11 -1.48
C LEU A 46 -9.91 21.14 -2.41
N LYS A 47 -9.52 22.31 -1.88
CA LYS A 47 -8.81 23.33 -2.66
C LYS A 47 -7.40 22.85 -3.02
N GLY A 48 -6.68 22.29 -2.06
CA GLY A 48 -5.37 21.68 -2.26
C GLY A 48 -5.44 20.50 -3.23
N LEU A 49 -6.45 19.64 -3.09
CA LEU A 49 -6.71 18.52 -3.98
C LEU A 49 -6.89 18.97 -5.43
N LYS A 50 -7.75 19.98 -5.66
CA LYS A 50 -7.96 20.54 -7.00
C LYS A 50 -6.66 21.06 -7.61
N ASN A 51 -5.80 21.69 -6.81
CA ASN A 51 -4.49 22.13 -7.27
C ASN A 51 -3.56 20.96 -7.62
N LYS A 52 -3.55 19.88 -6.80
CA LYS A 52 -2.77 18.67 -7.06
C LYS A 52 -3.22 17.95 -8.34
N ILE A 53 -4.52 17.95 -8.63
CA ILE A 53 -5.06 17.37 -9.87
C ILE A 53 -4.69 18.24 -11.08
N ASN A 54 -4.89 19.56 -10.98
CA ASN A 54 -4.57 20.50 -12.05
C ASN A 54 -3.07 20.54 -12.39
N SER A 55 -2.20 20.35 -11.41
CA SER A 55 -0.75 20.26 -11.62
C SER A 55 -0.29 18.89 -12.12
N ASN A 56 -1.23 17.97 -12.34
CA ASN A 56 -1.00 16.57 -12.68
C ASN A 56 -0.23 15.78 -11.60
N TRP A 57 -0.11 16.29 -10.37
CA TRP A 57 0.48 15.51 -9.27
C TRP A 57 -0.36 14.27 -8.96
N LEU A 58 -1.67 14.43 -8.80
CA LEU A 58 -2.63 13.34 -8.71
C LEU A 58 -3.39 13.28 -10.03
N THR A 59 -3.41 12.13 -10.69
CA THR A 59 -4.00 11.99 -12.02
C THR A 59 -4.72 10.65 -12.18
N PRO A 60 -5.83 10.60 -12.93
CA PRO A 60 -6.49 9.35 -13.27
C PRO A 60 -5.88 8.64 -14.49
N VAL A 61 -4.84 9.22 -15.10
CA VAL A 61 -4.34 8.80 -16.42
C VAL A 61 -2.83 8.54 -16.36
N VAL A 62 -2.43 7.39 -16.88
CA VAL A 62 -1.04 7.13 -17.28
C VAL A 62 -0.96 7.18 -18.81
N PRO A 63 -0.09 8.01 -19.40
CA PRO A 63 0.10 8.04 -20.84
C PRO A 63 0.66 6.71 -21.37
N VAL A 64 0.23 6.31 -22.57
CA VAL A 64 0.80 5.16 -23.28
C VAL A 64 2.31 5.36 -23.49
N GLY A 65 3.07 4.30 -23.26
CA GLY A 65 4.54 4.28 -23.30
C GLY A 65 5.21 4.64 -21.96
N GLN A 66 4.47 5.14 -20.98
CA GLN A 66 4.99 5.42 -19.63
C GLN A 66 4.93 4.19 -18.73
N ASN A 67 5.79 4.17 -17.72
CA ASN A 67 5.83 3.12 -16.71
C ASN A 67 4.88 3.46 -15.57
N LEU A 68 4.00 2.52 -15.24
CA LEU A 68 3.18 2.50 -14.03
C LEU A 68 3.85 1.61 -12.99
N SER A 69 4.22 2.21 -11.87
CA SER A 69 4.74 1.52 -10.69
C SER A 69 3.60 1.23 -9.73
N ILE A 70 3.46 -0.02 -9.30
CA ILE A 70 2.52 -0.45 -8.27
C ILE A 70 3.35 -0.91 -7.07
N HIS A 71 3.24 -0.19 -5.96
CA HIS A 71 4.09 -0.42 -4.79
C HIS A 71 3.97 -1.85 -4.27
N GLY A 72 5.10 -2.50 -4.00
CA GLY A 72 5.16 -3.88 -3.52
C GLY A 72 4.69 -4.94 -4.54
N LEU A 73 4.34 -4.55 -5.78
CA LEU A 73 3.90 -5.50 -6.82
C LEU A 73 4.85 -5.52 -8.02
N GLY A 74 5.15 -4.35 -8.62
CA GLY A 74 6.00 -4.30 -9.81
C GLY A 74 5.91 -2.98 -10.58
N ALA A 75 6.65 -2.90 -11.68
CA ALA A 75 6.55 -1.80 -12.63
C ALA A 75 6.29 -2.31 -14.05
N PHE A 76 5.37 -1.65 -14.75
CA PHE A 76 4.83 -2.11 -16.02
C PHE A 76 4.72 -0.94 -17.00
N GLN A 77 5.04 -1.15 -18.27
CA GLN A 77 4.78 -0.13 -19.27
C GLN A 77 3.32 -0.21 -19.72
N VAL A 78 2.62 0.93 -19.78
CA VAL A 78 1.27 1.01 -20.34
C VAL A 78 1.35 0.98 -21.86
N LYS A 79 0.80 -0.07 -22.47
CA LYS A 79 0.81 -0.28 -23.93
C LYS A 79 -0.44 0.29 -24.59
N GLU A 80 -1.58 0.10 -23.93
CA GLU A 80 -2.87 0.65 -24.33
C GLU A 80 -3.63 1.04 -23.07
N ALA A 81 -4.51 2.03 -23.17
CA ALA A 81 -5.33 2.45 -22.04
C ALA A 81 -6.66 3.06 -22.48
N ASN A 82 -7.71 2.71 -21.74
CA ASN A 82 -9.02 3.34 -21.77
C ASN A 82 -9.37 3.81 -20.35
N TRP A 83 -9.02 5.06 -20.05
CA TRP A 83 -9.25 5.68 -18.75
C TRP A 83 -10.67 6.23 -18.67
N ARG A 84 -11.34 6.02 -17.54
CA ARG A 84 -12.72 6.45 -17.30
C ARG A 84 -12.84 7.96 -17.09
N PHE A 85 -11.78 8.58 -16.58
CA PHE A 85 -11.82 9.97 -16.12
C PHE A 85 -10.75 10.82 -16.80
N ASN A 86 -11.09 12.09 -16.99
CA ASN A 86 -10.13 13.19 -17.10
C ASN A 86 -9.98 13.90 -15.74
N GLN A 87 -9.09 14.90 -15.65
CA GLN A 87 -8.85 15.67 -14.41
C GLN A 87 -10.13 16.24 -13.77
N GLU A 88 -11.04 16.82 -14.57
CA GLU A 88 -12.29 17.44 -14.09
C GLU A 88 -13.25 16.38 -13.54
N SER A 89 -13.57 15.37 -14.35
CA SER A 89 -14.47 14.27 -13.95
C SER A 89 -13.92 13.42 -12.80
N TYR A 90 -12.59 13.36 -12.62
CA TYR A 90 -11.98 12.67 -11.49
C TYR A 90 -12.12 13.45 -10.19
N TYR A 91 -11.96 14.78 -10.24
CA TYR A 91 -12.27 15.64 -9.09
C TYR A 91 -13.75 15.54 -8.71
N GLU A 92 -14.67 15.55 -9.68
CA GLU A 92 -16.10 15.31 -9.45
C GLU A 92 -16.37 13.94 -8.83
N HIS A 93 -15.65 12.90 -9.25
CA HIS A 93 -15.77 11.56 -8.68
C HIS A 93 -15.34 11.52 -7.21
N ILE A 94 -14.26 12.23 -6.85
CA ILE A 94 -13.84 12.36 -5.44
C ILE A 94 -14.89 13.11 -4.63
N GLU A 95 -15.43 14.23 -5.14
CA GLU A 95 -16.50 14.96 -4.45
C GLU A 95 -17.77 14.10 -4.26
N GLN A 96 -18.13 13.29 -5.25
CA GLN A 96 -19.23 12.32 -5.14
C GLN A 96 -18.93 11.26 -4.08
N THR A 97 -17.69 10.78 -4.00
CA THR A 97 -17.27 9.81 -2.99
C THR A 97 -17.39 10.41 -1.58
N ILE A 98 -16.98 11.65 -1.38
CA ILE A 98 -17.18 12.37 -0.11
C ILE A 98 -18.67 12.48 0.22
N ARG A 99 -19.54 12.75 -0.77
CA ARG A 99 -21.00 12.78 -0.54
C ARG A 99 -21.59 11.42 -0.18
N LEU A 100 -20.99 10.31 -0.61
CA LEU A 100 -21.42 8.98 -0.17
C LEU A 100 -21.08 8.76 1.31
N LEU A 101 -19.91 9.21 1.76
CA LEU A 101 -19.49 9.14 3.17
C LEU A 101 -20.22 10.15 4.07
N ASN A 102 -20.48 11.34 3.54
CA ASN A 102 -21.09 12.48 4.22
C ASN A 102 -22.20 13.08 3.33
N PRO A 103 -23.42 12.51 3.35
CA PRO A 103 -24.52 12.91 2.47
C PRO A 103 -24.95 14.37 2.60
N GLU A 104 -24.81 14.95 3.79
CA GLU A 104 -25.14 16.35 4.06
C GLU A 104 -24.04 17.31 3.60
N PHE A 105 -22.83 16.81 3.35
CA PHE A 105 -21.65 17.57 2.95
C PHE A 105 -21.35 18.74 3.91
N VAL A 106 -21.45 18.46 5.21
CA VAL A 106 -21.22 19.40 6.30
C VAL A 106 -19.93 19.07 7.05
N ASN A 107 -19.38 20.04 7.80
CA ASN A 107 -18.11 19.88 8.53
C ASN A 107 -16.92 19.53 7.64
N ILE A 108 -16.95 19.95 6.38
CA ILE A 108 -15.82 19.83 5.45
C ILE A 108 -14.69 20.73 5.93
N TYR A 109 -13.51 20.16 6.14
CA TYR A 109 -12.36 20.88 6.65
C TYR A 109 -11.69 21.69 5.54
N GLU A 110 -11.34 22.94 5.86
CA GLU A 110 -10.56 23.83 4.99
C GLU A 110 -9.32 24.28 5.75
N ILE A 111 -8.15 24.09 5.15
CA ILE A 111 -6.87 24.49 5.73
C ILE A 111 -6.77 26.01 5.66
N SER A 112 -6.74 26.68 6.81
CA SER A 112 -6.57 28.14 6.83
C SER A 112 -5.16 28.57 6.44
N GLU A 113 -5.01 29.77 5.87
CA GLU A 113 -3.68 30.34 5.55
C GLU A 113 -2.74 30.39 6.77
N ARG A 114 -3.32 30.56 7.97
CA ARG A 114 -2.56 30.59 9.23
C ARG A 114 -1.99 29.21 9.56
N GLU A 115 -2.76 28.14 9.35
CA GLU A 115 -2.32 26.76 9.53
C GLU A 115 -1.24 26.40 8.50
N GLN A 116 -1.47 26.74 7.23
CA GLN A 116 -0.49 26.54 6.18
C GLN A 116 0.86 27.21 6.50
N LYS A 117 0.86 28.51 6.83
CA LYS A 117 2.09 29.24 7.23
C LYS A 117 2.75 28.62 8.46
N GLN A 118 1.97 28.10 9.40
CA GLN A 118 2.51 27.44 10.59
C GLN A 118 3.19 26.10 10.24
N TRP A 119 2.61 25.31 9.34
CA TRP A 119 3.21 24.05 8.90
C TRP A 119 4.47 24.28 8.07
N GLU A 120 4.45 25.26 7.17
CA GLU A 120 5.63 25.69 6.40
C GLU A 120 6.78 26.13 7.33
N ALA A 121 6.49 26.99 8.30
CA ALA A 121 7.49 27.44 9.28
C ALA A 121 8.08 26.30 10.11
N ARG A 122 7.31 25.22 10.31
CA ARG A 122 7.74 24.02 11.04
C ARG A 122 8.30 22.93 10.13
N ARG A 123 8.22 23.09 8.80
CA ARG A 123 8.54 22.07 7.80
C ARG A 123 7.81 20.75 8.05
N VAL A 124 6.51 20.85 8.31
CA VAL A 124 5.64 19.69 8.55
C VAL A 124 4.75 19.48 7.32
N ALA A 125 4.79 18.27 6.77
CA ALA A 125 3.79 17.76 5.85
C ALA A 125 3.03 16.64 6.55
N HIS A 126 1.71 16.64 6.46
CA HIS A 126 0.88 15.56 7.00
C HIS A 126 0.64 14.54 5.91
N SER A 127 0.94 13.28 6.18
CA SER A 127 0.61 12.15 5.31
C SER A 127 0.25 11.00 6.26
N PRO A 128 -1.00 10.94 6.75
CA PRO A 128 -1.42 9.88 7.65
C PRO A 128 -1.29 8.52 6.94
N ARG A 129 -1.08 7.46 7.72
CA ARG A 129 -1.26 6.09 7.26
C ARG A 129 -2.68 5.67 7.66
N PRO A 130 -3.57 5.32 6.72
CA PRO A 130 -4.88 4.81 7.06
C PRO A 130 -4.76 3.44 7.75
N THR A 131 -5.80 3.09 8.51
CA THR A 131 -5.99 1.74 9.03
C THR A 131 -7.25 1.20 8.37
N ASP A 132 -7.14 0.12 7.62
CA ASP A 132 -8.32 -0.53 7.07
C ASP A 132 -9.14 -1.15 8.20
N PHE A 133 -10.45 -1.14 8.05
CA PHE A 133 -11.33 -1.77 9.02
C PHE A 133 -12.66 -2.16 8.41
N TYR A 134 -13.40 -3.02 9.10
CA TYR A 134 -14.83 -3.20 8.86
C TYR A 134 -15.60 -3.17 10.18
N VAL A 135 -16.90 -2.83 10.11
CA VAL A 135 -17.79 -2.79 11.28
C VAL A 135 -18.37 -4.18 11.53
N LYS A 136 -17.98 -4.80 12.65
CA LYS A 136 -18.53 -6.07 13.14
C LYS A 136 -19.93 -5.90 13.70
N SER A 137 -20.13 -4.82 14.43
CA SER A 137 -21.38 -4.50 15.10
C SER A 137 -21.50 -3.00 15.28
N GLU A 138 -22.58 -2.44 14.75
CA GLU A 138 -22.98 -1.04 15.01
C GLU A 138 -23.21 -0.79 16.50
N LEU A 139 -23.69 -1.80 17.23
CA LEU A 139 -23.84 -1.70 18.67
C LEU A 139 -22.45 -1.61 19.32
N PHE A 140 -22.21 -0.51 20.03
CA PHE A 140 -20.91 -0.13 20.62
C PHE A 140 -19.78 0.10 19.63
N TYR A 141 -20.10 0.20 18.34
CA TYR A 141 -19.13 0.47 17.27
C TYR A 141 -17.90 -0.45 17.33
N GLN A 142 -18.16 -1.75 17.24
CA GLN A 142 -17.12 -2.76 17.26
C GLN A 142 -16.58 -2.95 15.85
N THR A 143 -15.28 -2.74 15.67
CA THR A 143 -14.58 -2.89 14.40
C THR A 143 -13.56 -4.02 14.46
N ALA A 144 -13.15 -4.51 13.29
CA ALA A 144 -11.91 -5.26 13.13
C ALA A 144 -10.96 -4.46 12.24
N GLU A 145 -9.73 -4.30 12.69
CA GLU A 145 -8.67 -3.69 11.88
C GLU A 145 -8.12 -4.70 10.87
N GLY A 146 -7.68 -4.18 9.74
CA GLY A 146 -7.06 -4.91 8.64
C GLY A 146 -5.84 -4.18 8.08
N ASP A 147 -5.13 -4.86 7.20
CA ASP A 147 -4.00 -4.33 6.44
C ASP A 147 -3.92 -5.16 5.15
N GLY A 148 -3.47 -4.55 4.06
CA GLY A 148 -3.57 -5.14 2.74
C GLY A 148 -2.57 -4.60 1.74
N PHE A 149 -2.61 -5.16 0.54
CA PHE A 149 -1.78 -4.71 -0.57
C PHE A 149 -2.44 -4.99 -1.93
N ASN A 150 -1.87 -4.36 -2.95
CA ASN A 150 -2.29 -4.55 -4.34
C ASN A 150 -1.66 -5.81 -4.97
N ILE A 151 -2.46 -6.58 -5.70
CA ILE A 151 -2.05 -7.81 -6.42
C ILE A 151 -2.94 -8.01 -7.66
N PHE A 152 -2.51 -8.82 -8.64
CA PHE A 152 -3.39 -9.17 -9.75
C PHE A 152 -4.23 -10.41 -9.44
N MET A 153 -5.47 -10.41 -9.92
CA MET A 153 -6.41 -11.52 -9.76
C MET A 153 -7.11 -11.85 -11.08
N LYS A 154 -7.24 -13.14 -11.39
CA LYS A 154 -8.15 -13.63 -12.43
C LYS A 154 -9.55 -13.78 -11.82
N ASN A 155 -10.54 -13.12 -12.42
CA ASN A 155 -11.93 -13.25 -12.00
C ASN A 155 -12.85 -13.19 -13.22
N GLU A 156 -13.81 -14.12 -13.31
CA GLU A 156 -14.82 -14.19 -14.38
C GLU A 156 -14.26 -14.02 -15.82
N GLY A 157 -13.07 -14.57 -16.07
CA GLY A 157 -12.43 -14.51 -17.39
C GLY A 157 -11.73 -13.20 -17.74
N ALA A 158 -11.58 -12.27 -16.80
CA ALA A 158 -10.77 -11.07 -16.93
C ALA A 158 -9.69 -10.99 -15.82
N ASN A 159 -8.71 -10.11 -16.01
CA ASN A 159 -7.68 -9.85 -15.03
C ASN A 159 -7.90 -8.48 -14.39
N TYR A 160 -7.69 -8.40 -13.09
CA TYR A 160 -7.94 -7.20 -12.30
C TYR A 160 -6.70 -6.85 -11.48
N LEU A 161 -6.46 -5.56 -11.30
CA LEU A 161 -5.67 -5.07 -10.17
C LEU A 161 -6.63 -4.95 -8.98
N VAL A 162 -6.41 -5.79 -7.96
CA VAL A 162 -7.25 -5.84 -6.76
C VAL A 162 -6.47 -5.39 -5.54
N HIS A 163 -7.19 -4.92 -4.53
CA HIS A 163 -6.63 -4.71 -3.19
C HIS A 163 -7.06 -5.88 -2.30
N LEU A 164 -6.10 -6.73 -1.93
CA LEU A 164 -6.27 -7.87 -1.04
C LEU A 164 -6.06 -7.42 0.41
N ASN A 165 -7.08 -7.55 1.25
CA ASN A 165 -7.04 -7.13 2.64
C ASN A 165 -7.32 -8.31 3.58
N VAL A 166 -6.53 -8.43 4.64
CA VAL A 166 -6.77 -9.41 5.72
C VAL A 166 -7.07 -8.69 7.02
N TYR A 167 -8.08 -9.17 7.74
CA TYR A 167 -8.49 -8.63 9.02
C TYR A 167 -7.98 -9.46 10.20
N GLN A 168 -7.95 -8.85 11.38
CA GLN A 168 -7.53 -9.47 12.64
C GLN A 168 -8.17 -10.83 12.94
N ASP A 169 -9.40 -11.05 12.50
CA ASP A 169 -10.14 -12.29 12.75
C ASP A 169 -10.05 -13.33 11.63
N GLY A 170 -9.16 -13.13 10.66
CA GLY A 170 -8.94 -14.06 9.55
C GLY A 170 -9.91 -13.91 8.39
N GLN A 171 -10.86 -12.96 8.44
CA GLN A 171 -11.61 -12.58 7.25
C GLN A 171 -10.70 -11.91 6.23
N VAL A 172 -10.97 -12.17 4.95
CA VAL A 172 -10.23 -11.61 3.83
C VAL A 172 -11.23 -10.97 2.87
N MET A 173 -10.93 -9.76 2.44
CA MET A 173 -11.71 -9.02 1.46
C MET A 173 -10.85 -8.73 0.23
N ILE A 174 -11.43 -8.95 -0.94
CA ILE A 174 -10.88 -8.56 -2.23
C ILE A 174 -11.68 -7.39 -2.77
N TYR A 175 -11.08 -6.21 -2.73
CA TYR A 175 -11.65 -4.98 -3.27
C TYR A 175 -11.21 -4.74 -4.71
N ASN A 176 -11.82 -3.74 -5.35
CA ASN A 176 -11.55 -3.35 -6.74
C ASN A 176 -11.95 -4.43 -7.76
N LEU A 177 -13.05 -5.12 -7.47
CA LEU A 177 -13.77 -6.00 -8.40
C LEU A 177 -15.15 -5.39 -8.73
N PRO A 178 -15.85 -5.87 -9.78
CA PRO A 178 -17.24 -5.47 -10.02
C PRO A 178 -18.16 -5.78 -8.84
N GLN A 179 -17.84 -6.84 -8.11
CA GLN A 179 -18.41 -7.19 -6.82
C GLN A 179 -17.26 -7.65 -5.93
N ASP A 180 -17.12 -7.02 -4.77
CA ASP A 180 -16.10 -7.40 -3.80
C ASP A 180 -16.31 -8.85 -3.34
N VAL A 181 -15.20 -9.56 -3.15
CA VAL A 181 -15.22 -10.96 -2.74
C VAL A 181 -14.80 -11.06 -1.29
N GLN A 182 -15.63 -11.72 -0.49
CA GLN A 182 -15.32 -12.07 0.89
C GLN A 182 -14.95 -13.54 0.96
N CYS A 183 -13.86 -13.87 1.66
CA CYS A 183 -13.43 -15.23 1.92
C CYS A 183 -12.73 -15.33 3.28
N HIS A 184 -12.25 -16.52 3.62
CA HIS A 184 -11.41 -16.75 4.81
C HIS A 184 -9.94 -16.91 4.41
N LEU A 185 -9.04 -16.70 5.36
CA LEU A 185 -7.58 -16.85 5.20
C LEU A 185 -7.18 -18.14 4.46
N ASP A 186 -7.80 -19.27 4.82
CA ASP A 186 -7.50 -20.58 4.23
C ASP A 186 -7.88 -20.66 2.74
N GLU A 187 -8.97 -20.02 2.34
CA GLU A 187 -9.40 -19.96 0.94
C GLU A 187 -8.46 -19.06 0.13
N ALA A 188 -8.12 -17.88 0.68
CA ALA A 188 -7.17 -16.97 0.06
C ALA A 188 -5.79 -17.62 -0.15
N ASN A 189 -5.35 -18.47 0.79
CA ASN A 189 -4.10 -19.24 0.65
C ASN A 189 -4.09 -20.17 -0.56
N VAL A 190 -5.23 -20.72 -0.97
CA VAL A 190 -5.33 -21.55 -2.18
C VAL A 190 -5.11 -20.71 -3.43
N TRP A 191 -5.60 -19.47 -3.46
CA TRP A 191 -5.48 -18.58 -4.62
C TRP A 191 -4.04 -18.14 -4.92
N PHE A 192 -3.17 -18.10 -3.91
CA PHE A 192 -1.72 -17.92 -4.12
C PHE A 192 -1.06 -19.12 -4.79
N GLN A 193 -1.65 -20.31 -4.71
CA GLN A 193 -1.07 -21.56 -5.20
C GLN A 193 -1.64 -22.01 -6.56
N ASP A 194 -2.92 -21.73 -6.82
CA ASP A 194 -3.61 -22.18 -8.04
C ASP A 194 -3.50 -21.20 -9.23
N GLY A 195 -2.85 -20.05 -9.02
CA GLY A 195 -2.64 -19.02 -10.03
C GLY A 195 -3.86 -18.12 -10.28
N THR A 196 -4.84 -18.13 -9.38
CA THR A 196 -5.92 -17.13 -9.30
C THR A 196 -5.33 -15.76 -8.98
N LEU A 197 -4.48 -15.68 -7.94
CA LEU A 197 -3.63 -14.53 -7.68
C LEU A 197 -2.30 -14.69 -8.42
N PHE A 198 -1.79 -13.59 -8.96
CA PHE A 198 -0.52 -13.60 -9.68
C PHE A 198 0.16 -12.22 -9.65
N THR A 199 1.46 -12.21 -9.95
CA THR A 199 2.29 -11.00 -9.96
C THR A 199 3.07 -10.83 -11.27
N THR A 200 3.34 -11.93 -11.96
CA THR A 200 4.13 -12.00 -13.21
C THR A 200 3.30 -12.54 -14.37
N PHE A 201 3.72 -12.19 -15.59
CA PHE A 201 3.15 -12.66 -16.85
C PHE A 201 4.14 -12.38 -17.99
N ASP A 202 4.07 -13.17 -19.06
CA ASP A 202 5.09 -13.30 -20.13
C ASP A 202 4.67 -12.69 -21.47
N ARG A 203 3.63 -11.86 -21.47
CA ARG A 203 3.08 -11.19 -22.65
C ARG A 203 2.25 -9.98 -22.24
N GLU A 204 1.94 -9.12 -23.19
CA GLU A 204 1.02 -8.01 -22.93
C GLU A 204 -0.33 -8.52 -22.41
N LEU A 205 -0.79 -7.94 -21.29
CA LEU A 205 -1.95 -8.43 -20.56
C LEU A 205 -2.94 -7.30 -20.28
N PRO A 206 -4.20 -7.42 -20.73
CA PRO A 206 -5.27 -6.52 -20.31
C PRO A 206 -5.58 -6.70 -18.83
N ILE A 207 -5.50 -5.60 -18.08
CA ILE A 207 -5.80 -5.47 -16.67
C ILE A 207 -6.90 -4.42 -16.48
N ARG A 208 -7.95 -4.79 -15.76
CA ARG A 208 -8.99 -3.88 -15.31
C ARG A 208 -8.60 -3.28 -13.96
N MET A 209 -8.58 -1.96 -13.89
CA MET A 209 -8.38 -1.21 -12.66
C MET A 209 -9.74 -0.63 -12.28
N ALA A 210 -10.50 -1.38 -11.47
CA ALA A 210 -11.87 -0.99 -11.13
C ALA A 210 -11.89 0.40 -10.51
N GLY A 211 -12.72 1.29 -11.04
CA GLY A 211 -12.73 2.69 -10.62
C GLY A 211 -11.73 3.60 -11.32
N LEU A 212 -10.90 3.13 -12.26
CA LEU A 212 -9.96 3.98 -13.01
C LEU A 212 -10.04 3.77 -14.53
N GLY A 213 -10.08 2.51 -14.97
CA GLY A 213 -10.12 2.18 -16.40
C GLY A 213 -9.63 0.78 -16.70
N GLU A 214 -9.34 0.53 -17.97
CA GLU A 214 -8.74 -0.70 -18.47
C GLU A 214 -7.43 -0.37 -19.18
N VAL A 215 -6.39 -1.15 -18.91
CA VAL A 215 -5.07 -0.96 -19.49
C VAL A 215 -4.50 -2.27 -19.99
N THR A 216 -3.73 -2.21 -21.06
CA THR A 216 -2.85 -3.31 -21.45
C THR A 216 -1.46 -3.01 -20.92
N LEU A 217 -0.94 -3.89 -20.06
CA LEU A 217 0.39 -3.76 -19.47
C LEU A 217 1.38 -4.65 -20.22
N SER A 218 2.62 -4.17 -20.36
CA SER A 218 3.75 -4.98 -20.80
C SER A 218 4.09 -6.07 -19.80
N GLU A 219 4.91 -7.03 -20.22
CA GLU A 219 5.70 -7.84 -19.29
C GLU A 219 6.33 -6.96 -18.19
N PRO A 220 6.39 -7.44 -16.93
CA PRO A 220 6.94 -6.66 -15.83
C PRO A 220 8.39 -6.27 -16.08
N LEU A 221 8.75 -5.00 -15.85
CA LEU A 221 10.15 -4.56 -15.79
C LEU A 221 10.86 -5.17 -14.58
N TYR A 222 10.11 -5.27 -13.49
CA TYR A 222 10.36 -6.10 -12.33
C TYR A 222 8.99 -6.39 -11.69
N ALA A 223 8.90 -7.50 -10.96
CA ALA A 223 7.74 -7.83 -10.15
C ALA A 223 8.17 -8.60 -8.90
N ALA A 224 7.38 -8.50 -7.84
CA ALA A 224 7.52 -9.38 -6.69
C ALA A 224 7.11 -10.80 -7.08
N GLU A 225 7.82 -11.80 -6.56
CA GLU A 225 7.40 -13.20 -6.73
C GLU A 225 6.14 -13.48 -5.91
N ILE A 226 5.29 -14.39 -6.42
CA ILE A 226 4.00 -14.69 -5.78
C ILE A 226 4.19 -15.28 -4.37
N GLU A 227 5.24 -16.07 -4.17
CA GLU A 227 5.61 -16.63 -2.87
C GLU A 227 6.01 -15.55 -1.87
N GLU A 228 6.66 -14.47 -2.32
CA GLU A 228 7.04 -13.35 -1.45
C GLU A 228 5.81 -12.52 -1.06
N LYS A 229 4.85 -12.34 -1.97
CA LYS A 229 3.53 -11.75 -1.63
C LYS A 229 2.74 -12.64 -0.67
N HIS A 230 2.84 -13.96 -0.80
CA HIS A 230 2.20 -14.88 0.15
C HIS A 230 2.82 -14.78 1.55
N LYS A 231 4.15 -14.67 1.66
CA LYS A 231 4.83 -14.39 2.94
C LYS A 231 4.35 -13.07 3.55
N GLU A 232 4.28 -12.01 2.75
CA GLU A 232 3.79 -10.69 3.18
C GLU A 232 2.35 -10.79 3.72
N PHE A 233 1.46 -11.47 3.00
CA PHE A 233 0.07 -11.70 3.42
C PHE A 233 -0.03 -12.38 4.79
N MET A 234 0.76 -13.43 5.01
CA MET A 234 0.79 -14.13 6.30
C MET A 234 1.39 -13.26 7.42
N ASP A 235 2.36 -12.42 7.11
CA ASP A 235 3.00 -11.52 8.08
C ASP A 235 2.07 -10.36 8.49
N LEU A 236 1.25 -9.86 7.56
CA LEU A 236 0.19 -8.88 7.87
C LEU A 236 -0.80 -9.42 8.91
N HIS A 237 -1.29 -10.65 8.71
CA HIS A 237 -2.21 -11.27 9.66
C HIS A 237 -1.59 -11.48 11.06
N LYS A 238 -0.31 -11.86 11.13
CA LYS A 238 0.45 -11.96 12.39
C LYS A 238 0.56 -10.62 13.10
N LYS A 239 0.98 -9.59 12.37
CA LYS A 239 1.13 -8.22 12.86
C LYS A 239 -0.19 -7.71 13.46
N LEU A 240 -1.30 -7.94 12.77
CA LEU A 240 -2.65 -7.56 13.22
C LEU A 240 -3.03 -8.24 14.54
N ASN A 241 -2.55 -9.46 14.78
CA ASN A 241 -2.76 -10.21 16.03
C ASN A 241 -1.69 -9.94 17.11
N GLY A 242 -0.80 -8.96 16.90
CA GLY A 242 0.25 -8.59 17.85
C GLY A 242 1.37 -9.63 17.97
N GLU A 243 1.48 -10.56 17.02
CA GLU A 243 2.60 -11.48 16.91
C GLU A 243 3.81 -10.78 16.27
N LYS A 244 5.01 -11.30 16.54
CA LYS A 244 6.23 -10.77 15.90
C LYS A 244 6.20 -11.05 14.41
N THR A 245 6.45 -9.99 13.64
CA THR A 245 6.66 -10.07 12.18
C THR A 245 7.96 -10.77 11.84
N ALA A 246 8.08 -11.30 10.63
CA ALA A 246 9.32 -11.87 10.13
C ALA A 246 10.50 -10.88 10.23
N LEU A 247 10.21 -9.59 10.01
CA LEU A 247 11.20 -8.51 10.11
C LEU A 247 11.70 -8.34 11.56
N GLU A 248 10.80 -8.33 12.54
CA GLU A 248 11.16 -8.26 13.97
C GLU A 248 11.92 -9.51 14.43
N GLU A 249 11.45 -10.71 14.05
CA GLU A 249 12.15 -11.96 14.34
C GLU A 249 13.56 -11.99 13.75
N CYS A 250 13.74 -11.44 12.55
CA CYS A 250 15.04 -11.35 11.89
C CYS A 250 15.97 -10.35 12.60
N ARG A 251 15.45 -9.20 13.04
CA ARG A 251 16.23 -8.23 13.84
C ARG A 251 16.67 -8.81 15.17
N ASP A 252 15.80 -9.56 15.85
CA ASP A 252 16.16 -10.26 17.10
C ASP A 252 17.28 -11.29 16.86
N ALA A 253 17.17 -12.10 15.80
CA ALA A 253 18.21 -13.06 15.43
C ALA A 253 19.53 -12.38 15.09
N TYR A 254 19.47 -11.20 14.45
CA TYR A 254 20.64 -10.40 14.12
C TYR A 254 21.34 -9.88 15.38
N TYR A 255 20.60 -9.36 16.36
CA TYR A 255 21.17 -8.94 17.64
C TYR A 255 21.82 -10.11 18.39
N LEU A 256 21.17 -11.28 18.41
CA LEU A 256 21.74 -12.49 19.02
C LEU A 256 23.07 -12.91 18.36
N TYR A 257 23.15 -12.81 17.03
CA TYR A 257 24.40 -13.06 16.32
C TYR A 257 25.48 -12.03 16.66
N LEU A 258 25.13 -10.74 16.76
CA LEU A 258 26.09 -9.70 17.14
C LEU A 258 26.63 -9.90 18.57
N GLU A 259 25.81 -10.38 19.49
CA GLU A 259 26.23 -10.73 20.85
C GLU A 259 27.12 -11.98 20.87
N ASN A 260 26.79 -12.98 20.05
CA ASN A 260 27.46 -14.28 20.02
C ASN A 260 27.72 -14.73 18.55
N PRO A 261 28.79 -14.25 17.90
CA PRO A 261 29.02 -14.48 16.47
C PRO A 261 29.62 -15.88 16.21
N ILE A 262 28.80 -16.91 16.43
CA ILE A 262 29.12 -18.31 16.16
C ILE A 262 28.23 -18.87 15.06
N GLU A 263 28.66 -19.95 14.42
CA GLU A 263 27.97 -20.58 13.30
C GLU A 263 26.50 -20.90 13.59
N PHE A 264 26.22 -21.35 14.82
CA PHE A 264 24.85 -21.64 15.26
C PHE A 264 23.92 -20.43 15.14
N TYR A 265 24.34 -19.25 15.62
CA TYR A 265 23.51 -18.04 15.54
C TYR A 265 23.52 -17.44 14.13
N ARG A 266 24.59 -17.65 13.34
CA ARG A 266 24.63 -17.27 11.92
C ARG A 266 23.56 -18.02 11.12
N GLU A 267 23.47 -19.33 11.32
CA GLU A 267 22.47 -20.16 10.65
C GLU A 267 21.05 -19.80 11.11
N LYS A 268 20.85 -19.50 12.39
CA LYS A 268 19.55 -18.99 12.88
C LYS A 268 19.18 -17.66 12.27
N LEU A 269 20.14 -16.75 12.09
CA LEU A 269 19.91 -15.51 11.36
C LEU A 269 19.55 -15.79 9.90
N ARG A 270 20.23 -16.73 9.23
CA ARG A 270 19.93 -17.11 7.84
C ARG A 270 18.47 -17.59 7.69
N GLU A 271 18.06 -18.52 8.56
CA GLU A 271 16.68 -19.04 8.59
C GLU A 271 15.64 -17.94 8.77
N LYS A 272 15.92 -16.90 9.57
CA LYS A 272 14.99 -15.79 9.81
C LYS A 272 15.02 -14.76 8.69
N TYR A 273 16.20 -14.45 8.15
CA TYR A 273 16.38 -13.53 7.03
C TYR A 273 15.65 -14.01 5.76
N GLU A 274 15.74 -15.30 5.43
CA GLU A 274 15.09 -15.88 4.24
C GLU A 274 13.55 -15.92 4.36
N ARG A 275 13.00 -15.81 5.59
CA ARG A 275 11.55 -15.70 5.83
C ARG A 275 11.02 -14.28 5.62
N VAL A 276 11.86 -13.26 5.72
CA VAL A 276 11.46 -11.89 5.38
C VAL A 276 11.23 -11.82 3.88
N PRO A 277 10.06 -11.30 3.43
CA PRO A 277 9.80 -11.10 2.01
C PRO A 277 10.95 -10.34 1.34
N GLU A 278 11.43 -10.79 0.18
CA GLU A 278 12.65 -10.24 -0.42
C GLU A 278 12.59 -8.72 -0.63
N HIS A 279 11.47 -8.19 -1.12
CA HIS A 279 11.27 -6.76 -1.32
C HIS A 279 11.19 -5.95 -0.02
N GLU A 280 10.88 -6.61 1.10
CA GLU A 280 10.82 -6.00 2.44
C GLU A 280 12.18 -6.03 3.16
N ARG A 281 13.14 -6.86 2.72
CA ARG A 281 14.45 -6.99 3.38
C ARG A 281 15.20 -5.67 3.46
N MET A 282 15.01 -4.76 2.50
CA MET A 282 15.64 -3.45 2.54
C MET A 282 15.29 -2.62 3.77
N TYR A 283 14.19 -2.94 4.47
CA TYR A 283 13.78 -2.30 5.71
C TYR A 283 14.42 -2.90 6.97
N LEU A 284 15.27 -3.92 6.85
CA LEU A 284 15.97 -4.53 8.00
C LEU A 284 17.01 -3.58 8.63
N GLY A 285 17.57 -2.66 7.85
CA GLY A 285 18.45 -1.57 8.31
C GLY A 285 17.86 -0.19 8.02
N ASP A 286 18.73 0.82 7.94
CA ASP A 286 18.33 2.18 7.57
C ASP A 286 18.40 2.41 6.05
N MET A 287 18.06 3.62 5.61
CA MET A 287 18.02 3.98 4.18
C MET A 287 19.37 3.82 3.46
N ASP A 288 20.48 3.95 4.19
CA ASP A 288 21.83 3.89 3.63
C ASP A 288 22.35 2.45 3.60
N THR A 289 22.11 1.71 4.67
CA THR A 289 22.65 0.36 4.87
C THR A 289 21.72 -0.75 4.39
N LYS A 290 20.40 -0.54 4.38
CA LYS A 290 19.40 -1.55 4.01
C LYS A 290 19.70 -2.89 4.69
N ASP A 291 19.81 -3.98 3.94
CA ASP A 291 20.17 -5.30 4.45
C ASP A 291 21.64 -5.70 4.21
N TRP A 292 22.52 -4.76 3.85
CA TRP A 292 23.90 -5.08 3.47
C TRP A 292 24.67 -5.84 4.56
N ASP A 293 24.52 -5.45 5.83
CA ASP A 293 25.23 -6.12 6.92
C ASP A 293 24.71 -7.56 7.14
N TYR A 294 23.42 -7.79 6.90
CA TYR A 294 22.83 -9.12 6.91
C TYR A 294 23.44 -9.98 5.79
N GLN A 295 23.45 -9.46 4.56
CA GLN A 295 24.04 -10.16 3.41
C GLN A 295 25.54 -10.46 3.61
N ARG A 296 26.29 -9.51 4.18
CA ARG A 296 27.70 -9.68 4.52
C ARG A 296 27.87 -10.83 5.52
N ILE A 297 27.14 -10.82 6.63
CA ILE A 297 27.23 -11.87 7.65
C ILE A 297 26.89 -13.25 7.08
N LEU A 298 25.84 -13.34 6.26
CA LEU A 298 25.29 -14.62 5.79
C LEU A 298 26.03 -15.20 4.59
N TYR A 299 26.41 -14.36 3.63
CA TYR A 299 26.91 -14.80 2.32
C TYR A 299 28.34 -14.38 2.03
N ARG A 300 28.92 -13.45 2.82
CA ARG A 300 30.30 -12.98 2.67
C ARG A 300 31.00 -12.84 4.03
N PRO A 301 31.04 -13.91 4.85
CA PRO A 301 31.48 -13.82 6.25
C PRO A 301 32.94 -13.39 6.42
N ASP A 302 33.76 -13.55 5.37
CA ASP A 302 35.16 -13.13 5.36
C ASP A 302 35.34 -11.61 5.13
N GLU A 303 34.31 -10.92 4.63
CA GLU A 303 34.30 -9.47 4.49
C GLU A 303 34.05 -8.81 5.85
N LYS A 304 35.02 -8.02 6.32
CA LYS A 304 34.88 -7.25 7.56
C LYS A 304 33.99 -6.03 7.31
N ARG A 305 33.20 -5.67 8.32
CA ARG A 305 32.44 -4.42 8.32
C ARG A 305 33.43 -3.25 8.26
N GLU A 306 33.32 -2.41 7.23
CA GLU A 306 33.99 -1.10 7.22
C GLU A 306 33.29 -0.23 8.29
N VAL A 307 34.09 0.35 9.18
CA VAL A 307 33.63 1.17 10.32
C VAL A 307 34.08 2.61 10.12
#